data_AF-A0A1Y2MWK1-F1
#
_entry.id   AF-A0A1Y2MWK1-F1
#
_cell.length_a   1.000
_cell.length_b   1.000
_cell.length_c   1.000
_cell.angle_alpha   90.00
_cell.angle_beta   90.00
_cell.angle_gamma   90.00
#
_symmetry.space_group_name_H-M   'P 1'
#
loop_
_entity.id
_entity.type
_entity.pdbx_description
1 polymer ?
#
loop_
_entity_poly.entity_id
_entity_poly.type
_entity_poly.pdbx_seq_one_letter_code
_entity_poly.pdbx_strand_id
1 'polypeptide(L)'
;MNDTPELDQVAEARRKLSVHAELPRTYWVLYGIALVLMAGIPIWASYLPGGLPDIQWALLAVTLAAAAYAVISRRRSGVYLPRRISAYPGARRLWVAVLAVSAAGIAGIYLLVGNGLRPAALVLLAVVAVVVFLGQVRIRARMRDDIAAGRVTP
;
A
#
# COMPACT_ATOMS: atom_id res chain seq x y z
N MET A 1 40.25 8.39 -18.38
CA MET A 1 39.39 9.52 -18.80
C MET A 1 37.97 9.01 -18.77
N ASN A 2 37.13 9.62 -17.93
CA ASN A 2 35.74 9.21 -17.70
C ASN A 2 34.85 9.77 -18.82
N ASP A 3 34.82 9.09 -19.96
CA ASP A 3 34.02 9.49 -21.13
C ASP A 3 32.62 8.88 -21.09
N THR A 4 31.92 9.00 -19.96
CA THR A 4 30.46 8.84 -19.94
C THR A 4 29.84 10.24 -19.88
N PRO A 5 29.06 10.64 -20.91
CA PRO A 5 28.36 11.92 -20.93
C PRO A 5 27.59 12.16 -19.62
N GLU A 6 27.54 13.39 -19.12
CA GLU A 6 26.85 13.73 -17.86
C GLU A 6 25.39 13.23 -17.84
N LEU A 7 24.74 13.17 -19.00
CA LEU A 7 23.39 12.62 -19.18
C LEU A 7 23.30 11.12 -18.83
N ASP A 8 24.32 10.34 -19.19
CA ASP A 8 24.37 8.90 -18.89
C ASP A 8 24.65 8.65 -17.41
N GLN A 9 25.45 9.51 -16.78
CA GLN A 9 25.69 9.46 -15.33
C GLN A 9 24.40 9.75 -14.54
N VAL A 10 23.60 10.71 -14.99
CA VAL A 10 22.29 11.04 -14.39
C VAL A 10 21.28 9.90 -14.61
N ALA A 11 21.25 9.29 -15.79
CA ALA A 11 20.41 8.14 -16.08
C ALA A 11 20.78 6.93 -15.20
N GLU A 12 22.07 6.67 -15.01
CA GLU A 12 22.55 5.59 -14.18
C GLU A 12 22.29 5.84 -12.68
N ALA A 13 22.43 7.08 -12.22
CA ALA A 13 22.05 7.46 -10.86
C ALA A 13 20.54 7.25 -10.60
N ARG A 14 19.67 7.62 -11.54
CA ARG A 14 18.22 7.35 -11.46
C ARG A 14 17.91 5.86 -11.44
N ARG A 15 18.64 5.07 -12.24
CA ARG A 15 18.50 3.61 -12.26
C ARG A 15 18.90 2.99 -10.91
N LYS A 16 20.04 3.41 -10.33
CA LYS A 16 20.49 2.97 -8.99
C LYS A 16 19.49 3.35 -7.89
N LEU A 17 18.91 4.55 -7.97
CA LEU A 17 17.84 5.00 -7.06
C LEU A 17 16.55 4.18 -7.21
N SER A 18 16.18 3.80 -8.43
CA SER A 18 14.97 3.00 -8.69
C SER A 18 15.06 1.59 -8.09
N VAL A 19 16.26 1.01 -8.03
CA VAL A 19 16.51 -0.29 -7.39
C VAL A 19 16.35 -0.19 -5.88
N HIS A 20 16.79 0.91 -5.26
CA HIS A 20 16.62 1.15 -3.82
C HIS A 20 15.16 1.46 -3.43
N ALA A 21 14.30 1.77 -4.39
CA ALA A 21 12.87 1.98 -4.16
C ALA A 21 12.08 0.66 -4.07
N GLU A 22 12.71 -0.49 -4.38
CA GLU A 22 12.10 -1.80 -4.20
C GLU A 22 11.96 -2.16 -2.72
N LEU A 23 10.78 -2.67 -2.38
CA LEU A 23 10.53 -3.17 -1.03
C LEU A 23 10.81 -4.67 -0.96
N PRO A 24 11.32 -5.16 0.18
CA PRO A 24 11.50 -6.59 0.39
C PRO A 24 10.16 -7.32 0.33
N ARG A 25 10.18 -8.57 -0.14
CA ARG A 25 8.97 -9.43 -0.23
C ARG A 25 8.23 -9.52 1.11
N THR A 26 8.96 -9.54 2.21
CA THR A 26 8.41 -9.55 3.58
C THR A 26 7.49 -8.36 3.84
N TYR A 27 7.80 -7.17 3.30
CA TYR A 27 6.92 -6.00 3.43
C TYR A 27 5.56 -6.27 2.77
N TRP A 28 5.57 -6.86 1.57
CA TRP A 28 4.33 -7.15 0.84
C TRP A 28 3.47 -8.19 1.55
N VAL A 29 4.09 -9.24 2.10
CA VAL A 29 3.38 -10.24 2.90
C VAL A 29 2.73 -9.58 4.13
N LEU A 30 3.48 -8.79 4.90
CA LEU A 30 2.97 -8.08 6.06
C LEU A 30 1.86 -7.08 5.68
N TYR A 31 2.01 -6.39 4.56
CA TYR A 31 1.01 -5.47 4.04
C TYR A 31 -0.30 -6.19 3.68
N GLY A 32 -0.23 -7.34 3.01
CA GLY A 32 -1.40 -8.15 2.69
C GLY A 32 -2.13 -8.63 3.94
N ILE A 33 -1.38 -9.12 4.93
CA ILE A 33 -1.95 -9.53 6.23
C ILE A 33 -2.65 -8.36 6.91
N ALA A 34 -1.98 -7.20 7.02
CA ALA A 34 -2.55 -6.01 7.62
C ALA A 34 -3.83 -5.57 6.88
N LEU A 35 -3.84 -5.63 5.56
CA LEU A 35 -4.99 -5.25 4.74
C LEU A 35 -6.22 -6.15 5.02
N VAL A 36 -6.02 -7.47 5.08
CA VAL A 36 -7.10 -8.43 5.39
C VAL A 36 -7.63 -8.23 6.80
N LEU A 37 -6.74 -8.03 7.78
CA LEU A 37 -7.14 -7.76 9.16
C LEU A 37 -7.97 -6.48 9.27
N MET A 38 -7.51 -5.40 8.63
CA MET A 38 -8.19 -4.09 8.64
C MET A 38 -9.54 -4.11 7.90
N ALA A 39 -9.59 -4.71 6.72
CA ALA A 39 -10.83 -4.74 5.94
C ALA A 39 -11.85 -5.76 6.51
N GLY A 40 -11.37 -6.79 7.22
CA GLY A 40 -12.20 -7.80 7.86
C GLY A 40 -12.80 -7.38 9.21
N ILE A 41 -12.42 -6.23 9.79
CA ILE A 41 -12.94 -5.73 11.09
C ILE A 41 -14.45 -5.92 11.26
N PRO A 42 -15.33 -5.46 10.34
CA PRO A 42 -16.78 -5.64 10.51
C PRO A 42 -17.19 -7.11 10.60
N ILE A 43 -16.50 -8.00 9.88
CA ILE A 43 -16.74 -9.44 9.93
C ILE A 43 -16.29 -10.00 11.27
N TRP A 44 -15.06 -9.71 11.69
CA TRP A 44 -14.52 -10.18 12.98
C TRP A 44 -15.39 -9.71 14.16
N ALA A 45 -15.80 -8.44 14.13
CA ALA A 45 -16.69 -7.85 15.13
C ALA A 45 -18.05 -8.55 15.18
N SER A 46 -18.56 -9.07 14.06
CA SER A 46 -19.84 -9.80 14.02
C SER A 46 -19.79 -11.17 14.72
N TYR A 47 -18.61 -11.72 14.97
CA TYR A 47 -18.41 -13.01 15.67
C TYR A 47 -18.13 -12.86 17.17
N LEU A 48 -17.83 -11.65 17.67
CA LEU A 48 -17.50 -11.41 19.08
C LEU A 48 -18.71 -10.90 19.87
N PRO A 49 -19.31 -11.72 20.77
CA PRO A 49 -20.30 -11.23 21.72
C PRO A 49 -19.57 -10.44 22.82
N GLY A 50 -19.78 -9.12 22.91
CA GLY A 50 -19.29 -8.32 24.05
C GLY A 50 -18.31 -7.15 23.76
N GLY A 51 -18.38 -6.52 22.57
CA GLY A 51 -17.87 -5.17 22.38
C GLY A 51 -16.49 -5.04 21.74
N LEU A 52 -16.34 -3.95 20.98
CA LEU A 52 -15.20 -3.55 20.13
C LEU A 52 -13.91 -3.01 20.80
N PRO A 53 -13.75 -2.80 22.13
CA PRO A 53 -12.56 -2.11 22.67
C PRO A 53 -11.24 -2.78 22.32
N ASP A 54 -11.15 -4.10 22.47
CA ASP A 54 -9.88 -4.83 22.31
C ASP A 54 -9.42 -4.88 20.85
N ILE A 55 -10.37 -4.95 19.91
CA ILE A 55 -10.08 -4.90 18.47
C ILE A 55 -9.55 -3.52 18.07
N GLN A 56 -10.09 -2.45 18.66
CA GLN A 56 -9.61 -1.08 18.41
C GLN A 56 -8.17 -0.89 18.89
N TRP A 57 -7.81 -1.43 20.06
CA TRP A 57 -6.43 -1.40 20.58
C TRP A 57 -5.46 -2.23 19.74
N ALA A 58 -5.87 -3.40 19.26
CA ALA A 58 -5.07 -4.20 18.33
C ALA A 58 -4.83 -3.44 17.02
N LEU A 59 -5.86 -2.77 16.48
CA LEU A 59 -5.75 -1.94 15.29
C LEU A 59 -4.80 -0.76 15.48
N LEU A 60 -4.91 -0.09 16.63
CA LEU A 60 -4.05 1.01 17.02
C LEU A 60 -2.59 0.55 17.11
N ALA A 61 -2.34 -0.61 17.72
CA ALA A 61 -1.00 -1.18 17.84
C ALA A 61 -0.39 -1.51 16.46
N VAL A 62 -1.17 -2.11 15.55
CA VAL A 62 -0.72 -2.41 14.19
C VAL A 62 -0.42 -1.14 13.40
N THR A 63 -1.29 -0.13 13.49
CA THR A 63 -1.08 1.15 12.79
C THR A 63 0.13 1.91 13.34
N LEU A 64 0.33 1.92 14.67
CA LEU A 64 1.52 2.49 15.32
C LEU A 64 2.80 1.74 14.91
N ALA A 65 2.79 0.41 14.88
CA ALA A 65 3.93 -0.39 14.46
C ALA A 65 4.29 -0.16 12.99
N ALA A 66 3.29 -0.08 12.11
CA ALA A 66 3.48 0.24 10.70
C ALA A 66 4.04 1.65 10.49
N ALA A 67 3.54 2.64 11.26
CA ALA A 67 4.06 4.00 11.24
C ALA A 67 5.51 4.06 11.74
N ALA A 68 5.82 3.37 12.83
CA ALA A 68 7.18 3.27 13.37
C ALA A 68 8.14 2.61 12.38
N TYR A 69 7.74 1.50 11.74
CA TYR A 69 8.55 0.83 10.72
C TYR A 69 8.82 1.74 9.51
N ALA A 70 7.82 2.51 9.06
CA ALA A 70 7.99 3.47 7.97
C ALA A 70 9.00 4.58 8.33
N VAL A 71 9.00 5.05 9.58
CA VAL A 71 9.96 6.04 10.07
C VAL A 71 11.37 5.44 10.20
N ILE A 72 11.49 4.22 10.74
CA ILE A 72 12.78 3.54 10.97
C ILE A 72 13.46 3.18 9.65
N SER A 73 12.73 2.63 8.67
CA SER A 73 13.32 2.26 7.37
C SER A 73 13.86 3.49 6.62
N ARG A 74 13.20 4.65 6.76
CA ARG A 74 13.64 5.93 6.17
C ARG A 74 14.92 6.48 6.79
N ARG A 75 15.06 6.40 8.11
CA ARG A 75 16.30 6.84 8.78
C ARG A 75 17.52 6.05 8.31
N ARG A 76 17.33 4.77 7.94
CA ARG A 76 18.40 3.91 7.45
C ARG A 76 18.73 4.10 5.96
N SER A 77 17.79 4.54 5.13
CA SER A 77 17.98 4.57 3.67
C SER A 77 18.71 5.82 3.16
N GLY A 78 18.76 6.93 3.92
CA GLY A 78 19.49 8.16 3.54
C GLY A 78 18.97 8.93 2.31
N VAL A 79 18.12 8.30 1.49
CA VAL A 79 17.55 8.86 0.26
C VAL A 79 16.15 9.42 0.51
N TYR A 80 15.95 10.72 0.23
CA TYR A 80 14.67 11.42 0.34
C TYR A 80 13.91 11.42 -1.00
N LEU A 81 13.06 10.42 -1.23
CA LEU A 81 12.10 10.43 -2.33
C LEU A 81 10.81 11.19 -1.94
N PRO A 82 10.17 11.92 -2.88
CA PRO A 82 8.91 12.62 -2.65
C PRO A 82 7.86 11.68 -2.05
N ARG A 83 7.28 12.10 -0.91
CA ARG A 83 6.35 11.31 -0.09
C ARG A 83 4.97 11.13 -0.73
N ARG A 84 4.61 12.02 -1.67
CA ARG A 84 3.24 12.11 -2.20
C ARG A 84 3.12 11.31 -3.49
N ILE A 85 2.12 10.44 -3.56
CA ILE A 85 1.78 9.66 -4.77
C ILE A 85 1.43 10.59 -5.94
N SER A 86 0.96 11.81 -5.65
CA SER A 86 0.68 12.85 -6.66
C SER A 86 1.92 13.33 -7.43
N ALA A 87 3.13 13.12 -6.90
CA ALA A 87 4.40 13.42 -7.57
C ALA A 87 4.72 12.43 -8.71
N TYR A 88 3.98 11.33 -8.83
CA TYR A 88 4.20 10.25 -9.79
C TYR A 88 3.00 10.18 -10.76
N PRO A 89 3.09 10.80 -11.94
CA PRO A 89 1.96 10.93 -12.86
C PRO A 89 1.43 9.59 -13.38
N GLY A 90 2.31 8.60 -13.58
CA GLY A 90 1.95 7.25 -14.00
C GLY A 90 1.24 6.44 -12.91
N ALA A 91 1.52 6.72 -11.64
CA ALA A 91 0.93 6.04 -10.50
C ALA A 91 -0.40 6.66 -10.03
N ARG A 92 -0.62 7.95 -10.29
CA ARG A 92 -1.77 8.72 -9.77
C ARG A 92 -3.13 8.17 -10.20
N ARG A 93 -3.34 7.90 -11.50
CA ARG A 93 -4.63 7.39 -12.00
C ARG A 93 -4.95 6.02 -11.41
N LEU A 94 -3.95 5.15 -11.36
CA LEU A 94 -4.08 3.81 -10.79
C LEU A 94 -4.38 3.88 -9.29
N TRP A 95 -3.75 4.81 -8.57
CA TRP A 95 -4.01 5.04 -7.15
C TRP A 95 -5.45 5.46 -6.89
N VAL A 96 -6.00 6.40 -7.67
CA VAL A 96 -7.41 6.80 -7.54
C VAL A 96 -8.35 5.63 -7.82
N ALA A 97 -8.08 4.85 -8.87
CA ALA A 97 -8.89 3.68 -9.19
C ALA A 97 -8.89 2.63 -8.06
N VAL A 98 -7.71 2.30 -7.53
CA VAL A 98 -7.57 1.36 -6.41
C VAL A 98 -8.26 1.89 -5.15
N LEU A 99 -8.16 3.19 -4.87
CA LEU A 99 -8.84 3.82 -3.74
C LEU A 99 -10.36 3.74 -3.88
N ALA A 100 -10.90 4.02 -5.07
CA ALA A 100 -12.33 3.91 -5.35
C ALA A 100 -12.84 2.48 -5.17
N VAL A 101 -12.13 1.49 -5.72
CA VAL A 101 -12.47 0.05 -5.55
C VAL A 101 -12.38 -0.38 -4.09
N SER A 102 -11.37 0.09 -3.35
CA SER A 102 -11.22 -0.22 -1.92
C SER A 102 -12.40 0.33 -1.13
N ALA A 103 -12.76 1.60 -1.35
CA ALA A 103 -13.88 2.25 -0.66
C ALA A 103 -15.21 1.55 -0.96
N ALA A 104 -15.47 1.23 -2.23
CA ALA A 104 -16.66 0.49 -2.64
C ALA A 104 -16.70 -0.92 -2.03
N GLY A 105 -15.58 -1.62 -2.03
CA GLY A 105 -15.45 -2.95 -1.43
C GLY A 105 -15.73 -2.95 0.08
N ILE A 106 -15.15 -2.00 0.82
CA ILE A 106 -15.40 -1.84 2.25
C ILE A 106 -16.87 -1.52 2.52
N ALA A 107 -17.46 -0.58 1.79
CA ALA A 107 -18.88 -0.26 1.92
C ALA A 107 -19.77 -1.50 1.67
N GLY A 108 -19.45 -2.30 0.65
CA GLY A 108 -20.14 -3.56 0.37
C GLY A 108 -20.01 -4.57 1.50
N ILE A 109 -18.84 -4.71 2.12
CA ILE A 109 -18.64 -5.59 3.28
C ILE A 109 -19.50 -5.15 4.46
N TYR A 110 -19.54 -3.85 4.79
CA TYR A 110 -20.39 -3.33 5.85
C TYR A 110 -21.87 -3.62 5.61
N LEU A 111 -22.35 -3.44 4.37
CA LEU A 111 -23.72 -3.76 4.00
C LEU A 111 -24.02 -5.26 4.13
N LEU A 112 -23.13 -6.13 3.65
CA LEU A 112 -23.32 -7.58 3.73
C LEU A 112 -23.34 -8.08 5.18
N VAL A 113 -22.45 -7.57 6.03
CA VAL A 113 -22.43 -7.91 7.46
C VAL A 113 -23.69 -7.40 8.15
N GLY A 114 -24.15 -6.17 7.85
CA GLY A 114 -25.37 -5.60 8.42
C GLY A 114 -26.64 -6.39 8.05
N ASN A 115 -26.67 -7.01 6.87
CA ASN A 115 -27.76 -7.89 6.42
C ASN A 115 -27.61 -9.36 6.88
N GLY A 116 -26.63 -9.67 7.72
CA GLY A 116 -26.39 -11.04 8.22
C GLY A 116 -25.72 -12.00 7.24
N LEU A 117 -25.33 -11.53 6.04
CA LEU A 117 -24.72 -12.32 4.97
C LEU A 117 -23.19 -12.46 5.15
N ARG A 118 -22.77 -12.98 6.31
CA ARG A 118 -21.36 -13.13 6.69
C ARG A 118 -20.51 -13.93 5.68
N PRO A 119 -20.98 -15.06 5.11
CA PRO A 119 -20.19 -15.83 4.14
C PRO A 119 -19.90 -15.03 2.86
N ALA A 120 -20.89 -14.28 2.37
CA ALA A 120 -20.72 -13.42 1.20
C ALA A 120 -19.72 -12.28 1.48
N ALA A 121 -19.76 -11.71 2.69
CA ALA A 121 -18.80 -10.69 3.12
C ALA A 121 -17.35 -11.22 3.13
N LEU A 122 -17.13 -12.47 3.53
CA LEU A 122 -15.81 -13.11 3.50
C LEU A 122 -15.27 -13.32 2.08
N VAL A 123 -16.13 -13.76 1.15
CA VAL A 123 -15.75 -13.90 -0.26
C VAL A 123 -15.39 -12.53 -0.84
N LEU A 124 -16.21 -11.51 -0.58
CA LEU A 124 -15.94 -10.15 -1.02
C LEU A 124 -14.65 -9.59 -0.42
N LEU A 125 -14.39 -9.85 0.87
CA LEU A 125 -13.14 -9.47 1.54
C LEU A 125 -11.92 -10.03 0.81
N ALA A 126 -11.93 -11.33 0.46
CA ALA A 126 -10.84 -11.95 -0.27
C ALA A 126 -10.61 -11.31 -1.65
N VAL A 127 -11.69 -11.07 -2.40
CA VAL A 127 -11.62 -10.43 -3.73
C VAL A 127 -11.07 -9.01 -3.62
N VAL A 128 -11.60 -8.20 -2.70
CA VAL A 128 -11.14 -6.82 -2.48
C VAL A 128 -9.68 -6.83 -2.04
N ALA A 129 -9.28 -7.73 -1.14
CA ALA A 129 -7.91 -7.82 -0.67
C ALA A 129 -6.92 -8.12 -1.81
N VAL A 130 -7.26 -9.08 -2.69
CA VAL A 130 -6.44 -9.41 -3.86
C VAL A 130 -6.35 -8.24 -4.83
N VAL A 131 -7.47 -7.59 -5.15
CA VAL A 131 -7.50 -6.46 -6.09
C VAL A 131 -6.68 -5.29 -5.57
N VAL A 132 -6.82 -4.95 -4.29
CA VAL A 132 -6.06 -3.85 -3.67
C VAL A 132 -4.59 -4.20 -3.57
N PHE A 133 -4.25 -5.44 -3.20
CA PHE A 133 -2.86 -5.90 -3.16
C PHE A 133 -2.19 -5.78 -4.54
N LEU A 134 -2.80 -6.33 -5.59
CA LEU A 134 -2.29 -6.22 -6.97
C LEU A 134 -2.22 -4.77 -7.44
N GLY A 135 -3.20 -3.96 -7.05
CA GLY A 135 -3.23 -2.52 -7.31
C GLY A 135 -2.01 -1.82 -6.71
N GLN A 136 -1.70 -2.07 -5.43
CA GLN A 136 -0.55 -1.48 -4.74
C GLN A 136 0.78 -1.92 -5.34
N VAL A 137 0.93 -3.20 -5.71
CA VAL A 137 2.11 -3.70 -6.42
C VAL A 137 2.31 -2.94 -7.74
N ARG A 138 1.24 -2.76 -8.53
CA ARG A 138 1.31 -2.03 -9.80
C ARG A 138 1.56 -0.52 -9.63
N ILE A 139 0.97 0.10 -8.61
CA ILE A 139 1.20 1.51 -8.27
C ILE A 139 2.69 1.72 -7.99
N ARG A 140 3.30 0.84 -7.20
CA ARG A 140 4.74 0.92 -6.89
C ARG A 140 5.63 0.61 -8.08
N ALA A 141 5.26 -0.34 -8.94
CA ALA A 141 5.96 -0.56 -10.20
C ALA A 141 5.96 0.71 -11.06
N ARG A 142 4.81 1.38 -11.20
CA ARG A 142 4.71 2.64 -11.93
C ARG A 142 5.48 3.78 -11.29
N MET A 143 5.53 3.87 -9.97
CA MET A 143 6.41 4.83 -9.29
C MET A 143 7.88 4.57 -9.62
N ARG A 144 8.31 3.31 -9.65
CA ARG A 144 9.68 2.94 -10.02
C ARG A 144 9.99 3.34 -11.46
N ASP A 145 9.06 3.11 -12.38
CA ASP A 145 9.18 3.51 -13.79
C ASP A 145 9.24 5.04 -13.95
N ASP A 146 8.44 5.77 -13.17
CA ASP A 146 8.43 7.23 -13.16
C ASP A 146 9.76 7.79 -12.59
N ILE A 147 10.35 7.14 -11.58
CA ILE A 147 11.69 7.48 -11.04
C ILE A 147 12.77 7.22 -12.09
N ALA A 148 12.76 6.04 -12.72
CA ALA A 148 13.74 5.67 -13.74
C ALA A 148 13.68 6.62 -14.96
N ALA A 149 12.47 7.02 -15.35
CA ALA A 149 12.24 7.97 -16.44
C ALA A 149 12.44 9.45 -16.04
N GLY A 150 12.67 9.75 -14.76
CA GLY A 150 12.80 11.13 -14.25
C GLY A 150 11.53 11.98 -14.40
N ARG A 151 10.35 11.35 -14.43
CA ARG A 151 9.03 12.01 -14.55
C ARG A 151 8.47 12.48 -13.20
N VAL A 152 9.29 12.42 -12.15
CA VAL A 152 8.89 12.78 -10.79
C VAL A 152 8.88 14.31 -10.65
N THR A 153 7.72 14.88 -10.34
CA THR A 153 7.58 16.32 -10.07
C THR A 153 7.58 16.59 -8.55
N PRO A 154 8.40 17.54 -8.05
CA PRO A 154 8.47 17.86 -6.62
C PRO A 154 7.18 18.46 -6.04
#